data_AF-A0A2I1G4V6-F1
#
_entry.id   AF-A0A2I1G4V6-F1
#
_cell.length_a   1.000
_cell.length_b   1.000
_cell.length_c   1.000
_cell.angle_alpha   90.00
_cell.angle_beta   90.00
_cell.angle_gamma   90.00
#
_symmetry.space_group_name_H-M   'P 1'
#
loop_
_entity.id
_entity.type
_entity.pdbx_description
1 polymer ?
#
loop_
_entity_poly.entity_id
_entity_poly.type
_entity_poly.pdbx_seq_one_letter_code
_entity_poly.pdbx_strand_id
1 'polypeptide(L)'
;MKYIVFIIVFLNTFSNAFAWGYNNDCTDISISDIKFTQSNQIEVTVHGPQRVSDPDYLPCCLQQGPMIIGDYKFYTNNPRDPIATVWKGRQWVNGYSEDNSADPNDCLYYAPVDCDKYYEGAIDYTRTDIFDASRFPPPGGQVTLVMDIFAHCTFDTNFAGKTYCHQACEVNYSTVYNPQK
;
A
#
# COMPACT_ATOMS: atom_id res chain seq x y z
N MET A 1 32.52 28.30 5.97
CA MET A 1 32.02 27.10 6.68
C MET A 1 30.76 27.39 7.51
N LYS A 2 29.68 27.92 6.90
CA LYS A 2 28.39 28.10 7.58
C LYS A 2 27.21 27.39 6.88
N TYR A 3 27.41 26.98 5.62
CA TYR A 3 26.40 26.27 4.82
C TYR A 3 26.47 24.74 4.90
N ILE A 4 27.60 24.17 5.36
CA ILE A 4 27.77 22.71 5.46
C ILE A 4 26.93 22.13 6.61
N VAL A 5 26.77 22.87 7.72
CA VAL A 5 25.98 22.40 8.88
C VAL A 5 24.49 22.32 8.55
N PHE A 6 23.95 23.27 7.78
CA PHE A 6 22.55 23.25 7.36
C PHE A 6 22.24 22.06 6.43
N ILE A 7 23.15 21.71 5.53
CA ILE A 7 22.97 20.56 4.63
C ILE A 7 23.04 19.22 5.40
N ILE A 8 23.91 19.11 6.40
CA ILE A 8 24.03 17.90 7.23
C ILE A 8 22.79 17.71 8.13
N VAL A 9 22.20 18.80 8.65
CA VAL A 9 20.96 18.71 9.45
C VAL A 9 19.74 18.36 8.57
N PHE A 10 19.68 18.87 7.34
CA PHE A 10 18.64 18.44 6.37
C PHE A 10 18.84 16.99 5.90
N LEU A 11 20.06 16.54 5.65
CA LEU A 11 20.32 15.14 5.28
C LEU A 11 20.04 14.15 6.41
N ASN A 12 20.23 14.55 7.68
CA ASN A 12 19.91 13.68 8.83
C ASN A 12 18.41 13.66 9.17
N THR A 13 17.63 14.67 8.79
CA THR A 13 16.17 14.65 8.98
C THR A 13 15.44 13.79 7.94
N PHE A 14 16.03 13.58 6.76
CA PHE A 14 15.55 12.58 5.78
C PHE A 14 16.11 11.18 6.00
N SER A 15 17.01 11.00 6.98
CA SER A 15 17.62 9.71 7.33
C SER A 15 16.93 9.01 8.50
N ASN A 16 15.75 9.47 8.93
CA ASN A 16 14.83 8.59 9.63
C ASN A 16 14.43 7.52 8.62
N ALA A 17 15.21 6.43 8.58
CA ALA A 17 14.72 5.16 8.11
C ALA A 17 13.42 4.95 8.87
N PHE A 18 12.28 5.23 8.22
CA PHE A 18 10.95 4.94 8.75
C PHE A 18 11.03 3.53 9.29
N ALA A 19 10.93 3.40 10.61
CA ALA A 19 10.92 2.08 11.21
C ALA A 19 9.68 1.42 10.62
N TRP A 20 9.91 0.40 9.80
CA TRP A 20 8.89 -0.24 8.99
C TRP A 20 9.03 -1.74 9.17
N GLY A 21 7.92 -2.42 9.43
CA GLY A 21 7.87 -3.87 9.50
C GLY A 21 6.54 -4.40 8.99
N TYR A 22 6.53 -5.67 8.62
CA TYR A 22 5.31 -6.33 8.20
C TYR A 22 5.42 -7.84 8.35
N ASN A 23 4.26 -8.51 8.41
CA ASN A 23 4.19 -9.96 8.22
C ASN A 23 3.88 -10.28 6.76
N ASN A 24 4.51 -11.33 6.23
CA ASN A 24 4.17 -11.89 4.93
C ASN A 24 2.89 -12.73 5.04
N ASP A 25 1.76 -12.05 5.21
CA ASP A 25 0.42 -12.65 5.24
C ASP A 25 -0.41 -12.09 4.08
N CYS A 26 -0.78 -12.98 3.16
CA CYS A 26 -1.58 -12.69 1.97
C CYS A 26 -3.07 -13.01 2.16
N THR A 27 -3.49 -13.37 3.38
CA THR A 27 -4.88 -13.69 3.67
C THR A 27 -5.77 -12.47 3.37
N ASP A 28 -6.79 -12.67 2.53
CA ASP A 28 -7.77 -11.64 2.16
C ASP A 28 -7.19 -10.41 1.43
N ILE A 29 -6.03 -10.57 0.77
CA ILE A 29 -5.41 -9.53 -0.07
C ILE A 29 -5.32 -10.04 -1.52
N SER A 30 -5.87 -9.27 -2.46
CA SER A 30 -5.75 -9.59 -3.89
C SER A 30 -5.97 -8.37 -4.79
N ILE A 31 -5.60 -8.49 -6.07
CA ILE A 31 -6.07 -7.58 -7.12
C ILE A 31 -7.37 -8.17 -7.68
N SER A 32 -8.45 -7.38 -7.65
CA SER A 32 -9.77 -7.82 -8.09
C SER A 32 -10.04 -7.47 -9.54
N ASP A 33 -9.50 -6.34 -10.02
CA ASP A 33 -9.73 -5.88 -11.40
C ASP A 33 -8.61 -4.94 -11.88
N ILE A 34 -8.40 -4.94 -13.19
CA ILE A 34 -7.50 -4.03 -13.89
C ILE A 34 -8.17 -3.56 -15.18
N LYS A 35 -8.29 -2.24 -15.37
CA LYS A 35 -8.79 -1.63 -16.60
C LYS A 35 -7.76 -0.70 -17.21
N PHE A 36 -7.48 -0.89 -18.48
CA PHE A 36 -6.69 0.05 -19.28
C PHE A 36 -7.65 1.04 -19.96
N THR A 37 -7.51 2.31 -19.63
CA THR A 37 -8.36 3.37 -20.19
C THR A 37 -7.63 4.13 -21.30
N GLN A 38 -8.33 5.03 -21.96
CA GLN A 38 -7.71 5.94 -22.92
C GLN A 38 -6.75 6.89 -22.21
N SER A 39 -5.70 7.33 -22.92
CA SER A 39 -4.67 8.25 -22.41
C SER A 39 -3.61 7.63 -21.49
N ASN A 40 -3.28 6.35 -21.70
CA ASN A 40 -2.26 5.63 -20.92
C ASN A 40 -2.52 5.67 -19.41
N GLN A 41 -3.80 5.56 -19.06
CA GLN A 41 -4.25 5.44 -17.70
C GLN A 41 -4.66 4.01 -17.40
N ILE A 42 -4.47 3.62 -16.16
CA ILE A 42 -4.83 2.32 -15.65
C ILE A 42 -5.59 2.47 -14.35
N GLU A 43 -6.70 1.74 -14.23
CA GLU A 43 -7.44 1.56 -13.00
C GLU A 43 -7.11 0.19 -12.42
N VAL A 44 -6.67 0.15 -11.17
CA VAL A 44 -6.45 -1.10 -10.42
C VAL A 44 -7.36 -1.11 -9.22
N THR A 45 -8.15 -2.18 -9.09
CA THR A 45 -8.96 -2.45 -7.90
C THR A 45 -8.26 -3.48 -7.04
N VAL A 46 -8.04 -3.14 -5.79
CA VAL A 46 -7.38 -3.97 -4.78
C VAL A 46 -8.37 -4.32 -3.69
N HIS A 47 -8.46 -5.60 -3.38
CA HIS A 47 -9.18 -6.13 -2.23
C HIS A 47 -8.26 -6.21 -1.01
N GLY A 48 -8.78 -5.82 0.15
CA GLY A 48 -8.12 -6.01 1.42
C GLY A 48 -9.05 -6.55 2.50
N PRO A 49 -8.50 -6.87 3.68
CA PRO A 49 -9.19 -7.56 4.74
C PRO A 49 -10.33 -6.76 5.37
N GLN A 50 -11.28 -7.45 5.99
CA GLN A 50 -12.26 -6.82 6.89
C GLN A 50 -11.60 -6.23 8.14
N ARG A 51 -12.29 -5.27 8.79
CA ARG A 51 -11.85 -4.75 10.10
C ARG A 51 -11.85 -5.86 11.15
N VAL A 52 -10.90 -5.80 12.07
CA VAL A 52 -10.83 -6.68 13.24
C VAL A 52 -10.86 -5.83 14.49
N SER A 53 -11.78 -6.15 15.41
CA SER A 53 -11.86 -5.56 16.73
C SER A 53 -11.85 -6.70 17.74
N ASP A 54 -10.78 -6.80 18.50
CA ASP A 54 -10.62 -7.81 19.53
C ASP A 54 -9.96 -7.22 20.78
N PRO A 55 -10.71 -6.99 21.86
CA PRO A 55 -10.17 -6.38 23.08
C PRO A 55 -9.14 -7.24 23.80
N ASP A 56 -9.05 -8.54 23.48
CA ASP A 56 -8.13 -9.48 24.14
C ASP A 56 -6.77 -9.60 23.41
N TYR A 57 -6.59 -8.93 22.27
CA TYR A 57 -5.37 -8.98 21.46
C TYR A 57 -4.72 -7.60 21.24
N LEU A 58 -3.43 -7.62 20.90
CA LEU A 58 -2.64 -6.43 20.56
C LEU A 58 -2.12 -6.56 19.12
N PRO A 59 -2.43 -5.59 18.24
CA PRO A 59 -3.36 -4.47 18.42
C PRO A 59 -4.82 -4.93 18.49
N CYS A 60 -5.63 -4.23 19.29
CA CYS A 60 -7.05 -4.56 19.50
C CYS A 60 -7.96 -4.03 18.39
N CYS A 61 -7.47 -3.11 17.56
CA CYS A 61 -8.17 -2.57 16.40
C CYS A 61 -7.28 -2.68 15.16
N LEU A 62 -7.80 -3.29 14.09
CA LEU A 62 -7.19 -3.33 12.77
C LEU A 62 -8.22 -2.84 11.75
N GLN A 63 -7.90 -1.75 11.06
CA GLN A 63 -8.78 -1.08 10.11
C GLN A 63 -8.82 -1.83 8.77
N GLN A 64 -9.95 -1.75 8.07
CA GLN A 64 -10.23 -2.57 6.89
C GLN A 64 -9.57 -2.09 5.60
N GLY A 65 -9.46 -3.00 4.63
CA GLY A 65 -9.06 -2.71 3.26
C GLY A 65 -7.57 -2.42 3.08
N PRO A 66 -7.15 -2.10 1.86
CA PRO A 66 -5.77 -1.74 1.55
C PRO A 66 -5.44 -0.40 2.18
N MET A 67 -4.37 -0.35 2.99
CA MET A 67 -3.95 0.85 3.70
C MET A 67 -2.75 1.50 3.03
N ILE A 68 -1.80 0.68 2.59
CA ILE A 68 -0.60 1.11 1.89
C ILE A 68 -0.40 0.22 0.67
N ILE A 69 0.14 0.82 -0.37
CA ILE A 69 0.60 0.14 -1.57
C ILE A 69 2.11 0.34 -1.70
N GLY A 70 2.80 -0.63 -2.26
CA GLY A 70 4.23 -0.55 -2.56
C GLY A 70 4.51 -0.54 -4.05
N ASP A 71 5.58 -1.22 -4.46
CA ASP A 71 6.01 -1.24 -5.85
C ASP A 71 4.90 -1.81 -6.74
N TYR A 72 4.71 -1.19 -7.91
CA TYR A 72 3.64 -1.51 -8.85
C TYR A 72 4.25 -1.54 -10.27
N LYS A 73 4.38 -2.76 -10.82
CA LYS A 73 5.08 -3.01 -12.09
C LYS A 73 4.31 -3.95 -13.02
N PHE A 74 4.52 -3.78 -14.32
CA PHE A 74 4.01 -4.66 -15.36
C PHE A 74 5.11 -5.49 -15.99
N TYR A 75 4.78 -6.73 -16.30
CA TYR A 75 5.64 -7.70 -16.96
C TYR A 75 4.90 -8.33 -18.14
N THR A 76 5.68 -8.85 -19.08
CA THR A 76 5.23 -9.86 -20.03
C THR A 76 5.78 -11.21 -19.57
N ASN A 77 6.21 -12.08 -20.48
CA ASN A 77 6.69 -13.43 -20.17
C ASN A 77 8.02 -13.45 -19.39
N ASN A 78 8.74 -12.33 -19.29
CA ASN A 78 10.00 -12.23 -18.55
C ASN A 78 9.77 -11.55 -17.18
N PRO A 79 9.74 -12.30 -16.06
CA PRO A 79 9.51 -11.73 -14.73
C PRO A 79 10.69 -10.91 -14.20
N ARG A 80 11.85 -10.89 -14.89
CA ARG A 80 13.04 -10.13 -14.47
C ARG A 80 13.16 -8.75 -15.14
N ASP A 81 12.33 -8.46 -16.13
CA ASP A 81 12.40 -7.23 -16.91
C ASP A 81 11.00 -6.59 -16.97
N PRO A 82 10.68 -5.65 -16.07
CA PRO A 82 9.39 -4.98 -16.09
C PRO A 82 9.28 -4.14 -17.37
N ILE A 83 8.17 -4.28 -18.09
CA ILE A 83 7.86 -3.45 -19.25
C ILE A 83 7.44 -2.04 -18.84
N ALA A 84 6.87 -1.87 -17.64
CA ALA A 84 6.59 -0.57 -17.05
C ALA A 84 6.65 -0.62 -15.52
N THR A 85 7.00 0.52 -14.91
CA THR A 85 6.87 0.76 -13.48
C THR A 85 5.90 1.91 -13.31
N VAL A 86 4.75 1.64 -12.70
CA VAL A 86 3.70 2.65 -12.47
C VAL A 86 3.95 3.39 -11.15
N TRP A 87 4.39 2.65 -10.13
CA TRP A 87 4.78 3.22 -8.84
C TRP A 87 6.02 2.52 -8.28
N LYS A 88 6.85 3.30 -7.59
CA LYS A 88 8.02 2.81 -6.87
C LYS A 88 8.06 3.43 -5.47
N GLY A 89 8.28 2.59 -4.46
CA GLY A 89 8.19 2.99 -3.06
C GLY A 89 6.80 2.74 -2.49
N ARG A 90 6.52 3.28 -1.30
CA ARG A 90 5.28 3.03 -0.57
C ARG A 90 4.47 4.30 -0.40
N GLN A 91 3.15 4.16 -0.36
CA GLN A 91 2.23 5.26 -0.13
C GLN A 91 1.00 4.81 0.64
N TRP A 92 0.59 5.60 1.63
CA TRP A 92 -0.75 5.50 2.21
C TRP A 92 -1.80 5.83 1.16
N VAL A 93 -2.84 5.01 1.08
CA VAL A 93 -3.93 5.12 0.10
C VAL A 93 -5.28 4.94 0.78
N ASN A 94 -6.36 4.96 0.01
CA ASN A 94 -7.70 4.65 0.52
C ASN A 94 -8.11 5.57 1.69
N GLY A 95 -7.62 6.81 1.68
CA GLY A 95 -7.82 7.83 2.70
C GLY A 95 -7.04 7.64 4.01
N TYR A 96 -6.22 6.59 4.11
CA TYR A 96 -5.36 6.37 5.28
C TYR A 96 -4.16 7.31 5.31
N SER A 97 -3.63 7.51 6.51
CA SER A 97 -2.40 8.23 6.83
C SER A 97 -1.95 7.82 8.23
N GLU A 98 -0.74 8.22 8.61
CA GLU A 98 -0.23 8.05 9.97
C GLU A 98 -1.20 8.63 11.02
N ASP A 99 -1.82 9.79 10.73
CA ASP A 99 -2.74 10.51 11.64
C ASP A 99 -4.07 9.81 11.91
N ASN A 100 -4.47 8.84 11.08
CA ASN A 100 -5.77 8.17 11.21
C ASN A 100 -5.65 6.64 11.26
N SER A 101 -4.43 6.11 11.27
CA SER A 101 -4.16 4.69 11.50
C SER A 101 -4.17 4.35 12.98
N ALA A 102 -4.53 3.12 13.33
CA ALA A 102 -4.57 2.66 14.71
C ALA A 102 -3.18 2.72 15.37
N ASP A 103 -3.10 3.31 16.56
CA ASP A 103 -1.90 3.22 17.41
C ASP A 103 -1.98 1.92 18.21
N PRO A 104 -0.97 1.03 18.10
CA PRO A 104 -1.00 -0.26 18.80
C PRO A 104 -1.00 -0.11 20.33
N ASN A 105 -0.64 1.07 20.85
CA ASN A 105 -0.60 1.35 22.28
C ASN A 105 -1.95 1.80 22.86
N ASP A 106 -2.91 2.22 22.04
CA ASP A 106 -4.22 2.70 22.54
C ASP A 106 -4.90 1.62 23.40
N CYS A 107 -4.68 0.35 23.04
CA CYS A 107 -5.22 -0.83 23.70
C CYS A 107 -4.55 -1.17 25.05
N LEU A 108 -3.40 -0.58 25.37
CA LEU A 108 -2.63 -0.89 26.58
C LEU A 108 -3.07 -0.08 27.81
N TYR A 109 -3.71 1.07 27.62
CA TYR A 109 -3.92 2.06 28.68
C TYR A 109 -5.39 2.16 29.13
N TYR A 110 -5.78 1.25 30.04
CA TYR A 110 -6.85 1.33 31.06
C TYR A 110 -8.31 1.70 30.66
N ALA A 111 -8.57 2.13 29.43
CA ALA A 111 -9.92 2.34 28.90
C ALA A 111 -10.15 1.41 27.70
N PRO A 112 -11.35 0.82 27.54
CA PRO A 112 -11.68 0.07 26.35
C PRO A 112 -11.60 1.01 25.14
N VAL A 113 -10.75 0.66 24.18
CA VAL A 113 -10.67 1.37 22.91
C VAL A 113 -11.93 1.09 22.12
N ASP A 114 -12.58 2.15 21.67
CA ASP A 114 -13.74 2.07 20.79
C ASP A 114 -13.26 2.02 19.34
N CYS A 115 -13.07 0.80 18.81
CA CYS A 115 -12.57 0.61 17.46
C CYS A 115 -13.51 1.22 16.39
N ASP A 116 -14.79 1.45 16.70
CA ASP A 116 -15.75 2.04 15.77
C ASP A 116 -15.47 3.53 15.49
N LYS A 117 -14.54 4.16 16.21
CA LYS A 117 -14.13 5.56 15.98
C LYS A 117 -12.98 5.73 15.01
N TYR A 118 -12.28 4.66 14.65
CA TYR A 118 -11.22 4.76 13.65
C TYR A 118 -11.79 5.01 12.26
N TYR A 119 -10.99 5.66 11.42
CA TYR A 119 -11.32 5.78 10.01
C TYR A 119 -11.32 4.40 9.36
N GLU A 120 -12.27 4.13 8.47
CA GLU A 120 -12.32 2.88 7.72
C GLU A 120 -12.32 3.21 6.23
N GLY A 121 -11.31 2.72 5.53
CA GLY A 121 -11.22 2.77 4.07
C GLY A 121 -12.17 1.77 3.41
N ALA A 122 -12.22 1.81 2.07
CA ALA A 122 -12.95 0.81 1.30
C ALA A 122 -12.23 -0.55 1.35
N ILE A 123 -12.99 -1.63 1.51
CA ILE A 123 -12.48 -3.02 1.36
C ILE A 123 -11.95 -3.24 -0.05
N ASP A 124 -12.70 -2.76 -1.06
CA ASP A 124 -12.28 -2.73 -2.45
C ASP A 124 -11.88 -1.30 -2.83
N TYR A 125 -10.58 -1.07 -2.94
CA TYR A 125 -10.00 0.23 -3.25
C TYR A 125 -9.58 0.30 -4.71
N THR A 126 -10.16 1.23 -5.47
CA THR A 126 -9.76 1.51 -6.86
C THR A 126 -8.87 2.73 -6.91
N ARG A 127 -7.73 2.63 -7.61
CA ARG A 127 -6.87 3.76 -7.94
C ARG A 127 -6.65 3.89 -9.43
N THR A 128 -6.45 5.12 -9.90
CA THR A 128 -6.13 5.41 -11.29
C THR A 128 -4.75 6.03 -11.37
N ASP A 129 -3.89 5.48 -12.23
CA ASP A 129 -2.53 5.96 -12.43
C ASP A 129 -2.20 6.13 -13.91
N ILE A 130 -1.18 6.94 -14.19
CA ILE A 130 -0.62 7.09 -15.53
C ILE A 130 0.58 6.14 -15.63
N PHE A 131 0.73 5.48 -16.77
CA PHE A 131 1.87 4.61 -17.03
C PHE A 131 2.49 4.85 -18.42
N ASP A 132 3.74 4.44 -18.59
CA ASP A 132 4.36 4.40 -19.91
C ASP A 132 3.94 3.13 -20.66
N ALA A 133 3.13 3.32 -21.71
CA ALA A 133 2.66 2.23 -22.56
C ALA A 133 3.65 1.80 -23.66
N SER A 134 4.83 2.44 -23.76
CA SER A 134 5.78 2.26 -24.89
C SER A 134 6.24 0.81 -25.12
N ARG A 135 6.29 0.01 -24.05
CA ARG A 135 6.73 -1.40 -24.08
C ARG A 135 5.60 -2.40 -23.90
N PHE A 136 4.35 -1.94 -23.86
CA PHE A 136 3.20 -2.83 -23.80
C PHE A 136 3.00 -3.56 -25.14
N PRO A 137 2.47 -4.78 -25.12
CA PRO A 137 2.14 -5.48 -26.35
C PRO A 137 1.01 -4.75 -27.11
N PRO A 138 0.76 -5.10 -28.38
CA PRO A 138 -0.45 -4.68 -29.07
C PRO A 138 -1.72 -5.10 -28.29
N PRO A 139 -2.87 -4.39 -28.47
CA PRO A 139 -4.13 -4.79 -27.86
C PRO A 139 -4.45 -6.28 -28.10
N GLY A 140 -4.80 -6.99 -27.03
CA GLY A 140 -4.96 -8.45 -27.03
C GLY A 140 -3.76 -9.22 -26.46
N GLY A 141 -2.62 -8.57 -26.25
CA GLY A 141 -1.44 -9.18 -25.62
C GLY A 141 -1.63 -9.39 -24.11
N GLN A 142 -1.01 -10.44 -23.57
CA GLN A 142 -1.03 -10.71 -22.13
C GLN A 142 0.01 -9.89 -21.38
N VAL A 143 -0.37 -9.38 -20.21
CA VAL A 143 0.51 -8.69 -19.26
C VAL A 143 0.20 -9.16 -17.85
N THR A 144 1.20 -9.12 -16.98
CA THR A 144 1.05 -9.43 -15.55
C THR A 144 1.41 -8.21 -14.74
N LEU A 145 0.47 -7.76 -13.92
CA LEU A 145 0.70 -6.82 -12.84
C LEU A 145 1.35 -7.56 -11.67
N VAL A 146 2.42 -7.01 -11.09
CA VAL A 146 2.93 -7.36 -9.76
C VAL A 146 2.88 -6.11 -8.87
N MET A 147 2.26 -6.24 -7.71
CA MET A 147 2.01 -5.13 -6.79
C MET A 147 2.18 -5.54 -5.33
N ASP A 148 2.87 -4.72 -4.54
CA ASP A 148 2.89 -4.87 -3.08
C ASP A 148 1.65 -4.19 -2.47
N ILE A 149 0.95 -4.89 -1.59
CA ILE A 149 -0.19 -4.37 -0.83
C ILE A 149 0.04 -4.63 0.65
N PHE A 150 -0.29 -3.64 1.47
CA PHE A 150 -0.20 -3.69 2.91
C PHE A 150 -1.53 -3.29 3.53
N ALA A 151 -2.00 -4.09 4.47
CA ALA A 151 -3.25 -3.88 5.19
C ALA A 151 -3.06 -4.17 6.68
N HIS A 152 -4.09 -3.85 7.47
CA HIS A 152 -4.03 -3.97 8.92
C HIS A 152 -2.74 -3.31 9.46
N CYS A 153 -2.49 -2.08 9.02
CA CYS A 153 -1.32 -1.31 9.39
C CYS A 153 -1.61 -0.46 10.62
N THR A 154 -0.65 -0.44 11.54
CA THR A 154 -0.67 0.39 12.73
C THR A 154 0.49 1.38 12.69
N PHE A 155 0.30 2.54 13.31
CA PHE A 155 1.33 3.56 13.42
C PHE A 155 1.58 3.87 14.89
N ASP A 156 2.79 3.55 15.35
CA ASP A 156 3.20 3.76 16.72
C ASP A 156 3.79 5.17 16.89
N THR A 157 3.01 6.04 17.51
CA THR A 157 3.42 7.43 17.78
C THR A 157 4.49 7.53 18.87
N ASN A 158 4.56 6.55 19.79
CA ASN A 158 5.49 6.54 20.92
C ASN A 158 6.90 6.10 20.52
N PHE A 159 7.03 5.24 19.50
CA PHE A 159 8.31 4.71 19.02
C PHE A 159 8.81 5.41 17.74
N ALA A 160 8.84 6.74 17.77
CA ALA A 160 9.39 7.60 16.71
C ALA A 160 8.69 7.44 15.34
N GLY A 161 7.40 7.11 15.33
CA GLY A 161 6.61 7.00 14.09
C GLY A 161 6.91 5.71 13.32
N LYS A 162 6.77 4.57 13.99
CA LYS A 162 6.98 3.25 13.38
C LYS A 162 5.68 2.74 12.78
N THR A 163 5.68 2.42 11.49
CA THR A 163 4.54 1.71 10.91
C THR A 163 4.79 0.20 10.92
N TYR A 164 3.77 -0.58 11.27
CA TYR A 164 3.80 -2.03 11.16
C TYR A 164 2.52 -2.56 10.53
N CYS A 165 2.64 -3.35 9.47
CA CYS A 165 1.49 -3.96 8.80
C CYS A 165 1.37 -5.44 9.14
N HIS A 166 0.25 -5.81 9.75
CA HIS A 166 -0.01 -7.19 10.15
C HIS A 166 -0.28 -8.09 8.95
N GLN A 167 -0.65 -7.51 7.81
CA GLN A 167 -0.77 -8.21 6.54
C GLN A 167 -0.06 -7.44 5.43
N ALA A 168 0.71 -8.18 4.63
CA ALA A 168 1.39 -7.65 3.48
C ALA A 168 1.70 -8.75 2.48
N CYS A 169 1.47 -8.45 1.21
CA CYS A 169 1.63 -9.41 0.14
C CYS A 169 2.12 -8.74 -1.14
N GLU A 170 3.07 -9.38 -1.82
CA GLU A 170 3.31 -9.16 -3.24
C GLU A 170 2.30 -10.01 -4.00
N VAL A 171 1.32 -9.37 -4.64
CA VAL A 171 0.30 -10.05 -5.44
C VAL A 171 0.59 -9.88 -6.91
N ASN A 172 0.15 -10.86 -7.70
CA ASN A 172 0.21 -10.80 -9.14
C ASN A 172 -1.18 -11.00 -9.76
N TYR A 173 -1.39 -10.37 -10.91
CA TYR A 173 -2.64 -10.48 -11.66
C TYR A 173 -2.35 -10.42 -13.16
N SER A 174 -2.65 -11.51 -13.85
CA SER A 174 -2.50 -11.60 -15.30
C SER A 174 -3.78 -11.17 -16.00
N THR A 175 -3.65 -10.27 -16.96
CA THR A 175 -4.77 -9.74 -17.74
C THR A 175 -4.38 -9.53 -19.19
N VAL A 176 -5.37 -9.23 -20.01
CA VAL A 176 -5.16 -8.84 -21.41
C VAL A 176 -5.05 -7.33 -21.48
N TYR A 177 -3.96 -6.84 -22.07
CA TYR A 177 -3.82 -5.43 -22.39
C TYR A 177 -4.81 -5.08 -23.50
N ASN A 178 -5.89 -4.38 -23.16
CA ASN A 178 -6.92 -3.96 -24.09
C ASN A 178 -7.40 -2.55 -23.69
N PRO A 179 -6.67 -1.49 -24.07
CA PRO A 179 -7.09 -0.12 -23.78
C PRO A 179 -8.45 0.14 -24.42
N GLN A 180 -9.44 0.52 -23.59
CA GLN A 180 -10.80 0.76 -24.05
C GLN A 180 -10.85 1.91 -25.07
N LYS A 181 -11.64 1.76 -26.13
CA LYS A 181 -11.93 2.78 -27.15
C LYS A 181 -12.95 3.82 -26.67
#